data_AF-A0A7V9SGD4-F1
#
_entry.id   AF-A0A7V9SGD4-F1
#
_cell.length_a   1.000
_cell.length_b   1.000
_cell.length_c   1.000
_cell.angle_alpha   90.00
_cell.angle_beta   90.00
_cell.angle_gamma   90.00
#
_symmetry.space_group_name_H-M   'P 1'
#
loop_
_entity.id
_entity.type
_entity.pdbx_description
1 polymer ?
#
loop_
_entity_poly.entity_id
_entity_poly.type
_entity_poly.pdbx_seq_one_letter_code
_entity_poly.pdbx_strand_id
1 'polypeptide(L)'
;MIGAIALSMGVASATTSAKRYAVPVVPEYETEALFTVGDQVPWLEDESRRYQMVGIPDGLGAHSNKNVEGTEEWGDDSATLFMNHEFTSTTFSEPLIGGPRFRGSFVSRWILDEDGDPVAGDRAYDFVYNRDTFVGPAAQDDNATPAFGRLCSGTLAGSREGFDRPIYFAGEESSPPGVF
;
A
#
# COMPACT_ATOMS: atom_id res chain seq x y z
N MET A 1 -21.58 21.17 -29.64
CA MET A 1 -21.86 20.27 -28.49
C MET A 1 -20.87 19.13 -28.58
N ILE A 2 -19.82 19.17 -27.76
CA ILE A 2 -18.86 18.08 -27.63
C ILE A 2 -19.46 17.16 -26.57
N GLY A 3 -19.85 15.96 -26.97
CA GLY A 3 -20.41 14.96 -26.06
C GLY A 3 -19.32 14.43 -25.14
N ALA A 4 -19.51 14.59 -23.83
CA ALA A 4 -18.70 13.90 -22.84
C ALA A 4 -19.04 12.41 -22.91
N ILE A 5 -18.03 11.59 -23.23
CA ILE A 5 -18.10 10.14 -23.06
C ILE A 5 -17.76 9.89 -21.60
N ALA A 6 -18.77 9.57 -20.79
CA ALA A 6 -18.54 8.99 -19.47
C ALA A 6 -18.10 7.54 -19.66
N LEU A 7 -16.83 7.25 -19.40
CA LEU A 7 -16.39 5.87 -19.18
C LEU A 7 -17.00 5.43 -17.84
N SER A 8 -17.91 4.47 -17.87
CA SER A 8 -18.24 3.71 -16.66
C SER A 8 -17.05 2.78 -16.37
N MET A 9 -16.25 3.11 -15.37
CA MET A 9 -15.28 2.16 -14.82
C MET A 9 -16.11 1.03 -14.21
N GLY A 10 -15.98 -0.17 -14.77
CA GLY A 10 -16.52 -1.36 -14.13
C GLY A 10 -15.74 -1.56 -12.85
N VAL A 11 -16.36 -1.29 -11.70
CA VAL A 11 -15.87 -1.69 -10.39
C VAL A 11 -15.84 -3.20 -10.39
N ALA A 12 -14.67 -3.78 -10.68
CA ALA A 12 -14.42 -5.16 -10.36
C ALA A 12 -14.32 -5.21 -8.84
N SER A 13 -15.44 -5.50 -8.18
CA SER A 13 -15.46 -5.66 -6.73
C SER A 13 -14.38 -6.66 -6.33
N ALA A 14 -13.49 -6.22 -5.46
CA ALA A 14 -12.34 -6.97 -5.01
C ALA A 14 -12.78 -7.95 -3.90
N THR A 15 -13.82 -8.74 -4.12
CA THR A 15 -14.13 -9.83 -3.19
C THR A 15 -13.07 -10.91 -3.34
N THR A 16 -12.17 -11.00 -2.36
CA THR A 16 -11.16 -12.06 -2.35
C THR A 16 -11.82 -13.43 -2.17
N SER A 17 -11.29 -14.44 -2.85
CA SER A 17 -11.74 -15.83 -2.66
C SER A 17 -11.22 -16.47 -1.36
N ALA A 18 -10.34 -15.77 -0.64
CA ALA A 18 -9.76 -16.26 0.60
C ALA A 18 -10.77 -16.32 1.74
N LYS A 19 -10.58 -17.33 2.60
CA LYS A 19 -11.34 -17.45 3.84
C LYS A 19 -11.03 -16.25 4.75
N ARG A 20 -12.06 -15.68 5.36
CA ARG A 20 -11.92 -14.66 6.41
C ARG A 20 -11.08 -15.20 7.57
N TYR A 21 -10.03 -14.49 7.92
CA TYR A 21 -9.14 -14.84 9.05
C TYR A 21 -9.63 -14.27 10.38
N ALA A 22 -10.40 -13.18 10.33
CA ALA A 22 -11.13 -12.64 11.47
C ALA A 22 -12.57 -13.16 11.49
N VAL A 23 -13.11 -13.35 12.69
CA VAL A 23 -14.53 -13.64 12.91
C VAL A 23 -15.06 -12.66 13.96
N PRO A 24 -16.31 -12.21 13.82
CA PRO A 24 -16.90 -11.32 14.79
C PRO A 24 -17.07 -12.04 16.14
N VAL A 25 -16.78 -11.34 17.24
CA VAL A 25 -16.93 -11.89 18.60
C VAL A 25 -18.37 -11.78 19.09
N VAL A 26 -19.14 -10.83 18.54
CA VAL A 26 -20.55 -10.57 18.86
C VAL A 26 -21.36 -10.47 17.55
N PRO A 27 -22.63 -10.89 17.53
CA PRO A 27 -23.41 -11.06 16.29
C PRO A 27 -23.76 -9.77 15.56
N GLU A 28 -23.58 -8.60 16.19
CA GLU A 28 -23.86 -7.29 15.60
C GLU A 28 -22.77 -6.83 14.61
N TYR A 29 -21.63 -7.51 14.58
CA TYR A 29 -20.56 -7.20 13.65
C TYR A 29 -20.46 -8.27 12.58
N GLU A 30 -20.19 -7.82 11.36
CA GLU A 30 -19.78 -8.68 10.26
C GLU A 30 -18.33 -8.37 9.93
N THR A 31 -17.57 -9.40 9.60
CA THR A 31 -16.21 -9.26 9.07
C THR A 31 -16.26 -9.59 7.60
N GLU A 32 -15.66 -8.79 6.73
CA GLU A 32 -15.49 -9.09 5.31
C GLU A 32 -14.00 -9.21 4.99
N ALA A 33 -13.66 -10.08 4.04
CA ALA A 33 -12.30 -10.16 3.53
C ALA A 33 -12.25 -9.29 2.27
N LEU A 34 -11.44 -8.23 2.30
CA LEU A 34 -11.34 -7.26 1.21
C LEU A 34 -10.22 -7.60 0.22
N PHE A 35 -9.12 -8.18 0.68
CA PHE A 35 -7.93 -8.36 -0.15
C PHE A 35 -6.95 -9.35 0.48
N THR A 36 -6.24 -10.14 -0.33
CA THR A 36 -5.24 -11.09 0.14
C THR A 36 -4.06 -11.27 -0.81
N VAL A 37 -3.03 -12.00 -0.36
CA VAL A 37 -1.86 -12.34 -1.18
C VAL A 37 -2.26 -12.99 -2.50
N GLY A 38 -1.75 -12.44 -3.61
CA GLY A 38 -2.03 -12.89 -4.96
C GLY A 38 -3.22 -12.21 -5.63
N ASP A 39 -4.06 -11.50 -4.87
CA ASP A 39 -5.07 -10.62 -5.47
C ASP A 39 -4.37 -9.45 -6.17
N GLN A 40 -4.94 -9.03 -7.31
CA GLN A 40 -4.31 -8.09 -8.23
C GLN A 40 -5.24 -6.94 -8.56
N VAL A 41 -4.69 -5.75 -8.68
CA VAL A 41 -5.35 -4.52 -9.12
C VAL A 41 -4.57 -3.89 -10.28
N PRO A 42 -5.15 -2.95 -11.03
CA PRO A 42 -4.40 -2.06 -11.90
C PRO A 42 -3.24 -1.38 -11.16
N TRP A 43 -2.08 -1.27 -11.81
CA TRP A 43 -0.96 -0.51 -11.27
C TRP A 43 -1.21 0.99 -11.46
N LEU A 44 -0.98 1.80 -10.41
CA LEU A 44 -1.33 3.24 -10.41
C LEU A 44 -0.63 4.06 -11.51
N GLU A 45 0.56 3.68 -11.94
CA GLU A 45 1.29 4.43 -12.99
C GLU A 45 0.93 3.99 -14.42
N ASP A 46 0.41 2.77 -14.60
CA ASP A 46 0.03 2.21 -15.89
C ASP A 46 -1.01 1.10 -15.70
N GLU A 47 -2.28 1.45 -15.91
CA GLU A 47 -3.43 0.57 -15.70
C GLU A 47 -3.43 -0.69 -16.60
N SER A 48 -2.61 -0.70 -17.67
CA SER A 48 -2.45 -1.90 -18.51
C SER A 48 -1.65 -3.00 -17.81
N ARG A 49 -0.96 -2.65 -16.71
CA ARG A 49 -0.16 -3.54 -15.89
C ARG A 49 -0.87 -3.81 -14.56
N ARG A 50 -0.41 -4.88 -13.89
CA ARG A 50 -1.03 -5.35 -12.64
C ARG A 50 -0.07 -5.22 -11.48
N TYR A 51 -0.62 -4.77 -10.36
CA TYR A 51 0.01 -4.75 -9.06
C TYR A 51 -0.69 -5.77 -8.15
N GLN A 52 0.05 -6.52 -7.34
CA GLN A 52 -0.50 -7.60 -6.52
C GLN A 52 -0.04 -7.53 -5.07
N MET A 53 -0.90 -8.02 -4.18
CA MET A 53 -0.52 -8.20 -2.78
C MET A 53 0.50 -9.33 -2.67
N VAL A 54 1.56 -9.09 -1.89
CA VAL A 54 2.60 -10.08 -1.62
C VAL A 54 2.94 -10.11 -0.14
N GLY A 55 3.51 -11.20 0.35
CA GLY A 55 4.05 -11.25 1.71
C GLY A 55 3.01 -11.13 2.81
N ILE A 56 3.45 -10.68 3.99
CA ILE A 56 2.61 -10.54 5.18
C ILE A 56 2.25 -9.06 5.36
N PRO A 57 0.96 -8.70 5.39
CA PRO A 57 0.55 -7.36 5.78
C PRO A 57 0.80 -7.18 7.28
N ASP A 58 1.46 -6.10 7.66
CA ASP A 58 1.72 -5.78 9.07
C ASP A 58 1.15 -4.39 9.42
N GLY A 59 1.98 -3.38 9.68
CA GLY A 59 1.54 -2.01 9.91
C GLY A 59 0.69 -1.48 8.76
N LEU A 60 -0.44 -0.85 9.12
CA LEU A 60 -1.40 -0.24 8.20
C LEU A 60 -1.70 1.20 8.61
N GLY A 61 -2.05 2.04 7.64
CA GLY A 61 -2.57 3.38 7.91
C GLY A 61 -3.39 3.88 6.72
N ALA A 62 -4.59 4.40 6.97
CA ALA A 62 -5.46 4.88 5.91
C ALA A 62 -5.99 6.29 6.17
N HIS A 63 -6.20 7.05 5.10
CA HIS A 63 -6.92 8.33 5.13
C HIS A 63 -7.94 8.43 4.00
N SER A 64 -8.98 9.23 4.21
CA SER A 64 -9.85 9.67 3.11
C SER A 64 -9.07 10.51 2.11
N ASN A 65 -9.40 10.39 0.83
CA ASN A 65 -8.82 11.23 -0.23
C ASN A 65 -9.51 12.60 -0.34
N LYS A 66 -10.61 12.81 0.39
CA LYS A 66 -11.32 14.07 0.47
C LYS A 66 -10.41 15.23 0.91
N ASN A 67 -10.34 16.26 0.07
CA ASN A 67 -9.52 17.46 0.30
C ASN A 67 -8.03 17.16 0.59
N VAL A 68 -7.50 16.05 0.09
CA VAL A 68 -6.08 15.73 0.15
C VAL A 68 -5.46 16.04 -1.21
N GLU A 69 -4.40 16.85 -1.21
CA GLU A 69 -3.68 17.22 -2.43
C GLU A 69 -3.04 15.98 -3.05
N GLY A 70 -3.20 15.82 -4.37
CA GLY A 70 -2.65 14.70 -5.13
C GLY A 70 -3.51 13.43 -5.11
N THR A 71 -4.72 13.50 -4.56
CA THR A 71 -5.69 12.39 -4.59
C THR A 71 -7.00 12.75 -5.29
N GLU A 72 -7.06 13.88 -6.00
CA GLU A 72 -8.28 14.43 -6.61
C GLU A 72 -8.87 13.50 -7.68
N GLU A 73 -8.03 12.72 -8.37
CA GLU A 73 -8.43 11.77 -9.41
C GLU A 73 -9.38 10.67 -8.88
N TRP A 74 -9.24 10.28 -7.61
CA TRP A 74 -9.98 9.17 -7.01
C TRP A 74 -11.33 9.58 -6.39
N GLY A 75 -11.57 10.90 -6.28
CA GLY A 75 -12.81 11.44 -5.73
C GLY A 75 -12.91 11.40 -4.20
N ASP A 76 -13.89 12.14 -3.68
CA ASP A 76 -14.05 12.42 -2.23
C ASP A 76 -14.43 11.19 -1.38
N ASP A 77 -15.06 10.18 -1.97
CA ASP A 77 -15.53 8.99 -1.26
C ASP A 77 -14.50 7.85 -1.26
N SER A 78 -13.34 8.06 -1.91
CA SER A 78 -12.23 7.11 -1.90
C SER A 78 -11.31 7.28 -0.68
N ALA A 79 -10.51 6.25 -0.41
CA ALA A 79 -9.48 6.28 0.61
C ALA A 79 -8.13 5.78 0.06
N THR A 80 -7.05 6.23 0.68
CA THR A 80 -5.72 5.69 0.44
C THR A 80 -5.31 4.85 1.65
N LEU A 81 -4.87 3.61 1.42
CA LEU A 81 -4.31 2.70 2.41
C LEU A 81 -2.81 2.51 2.16
N PHE A 82 -2.00 2.76 3.18
CA PHE A 82 -0.61 2.37 3.24
C PHE A 82 -0.48 1.06 4.00
N MET A 83 0.35 0.16 3.48
CA MET A 83 0.55 -1.16 4.05
C MET A 83 2.02 -1.56 4.03
N ASN A 84 2.53 -1.95 5.19
CA ASN A 84 3.82 -2.61 5.30
C ASN A 84 3.70 -4.03 4.76
N HIS A 85 4.61 -4.41 3.88
CA HIS A 85 4.85 -5.78 3.48
C HIS A 85 6.10 -6.30 4.18
N GLU A 86 5.90 -7.20 5.14
CA GLU A 86 6.99 -7.72 5.95
C GLU A 86 7.76 -8.85 5.26
N PHE A 87 9.06 -8.65 5.12
CA PHE A 87 10.02 -9.58 4.54
C PHE A 87 11.38 -9.49 5.26
N THR A 88 12.27 -10.45 5.01
CA THR A 88 13.69 -10.28 5.37
C THR A 88 14.41 -9.50 4.27
N SER A 89 15.49 -8.77 4.60
CA SER A 89 16.22 -7.90 3.66
C SER A 89 16.83 -8.59 2.43
N THR A 90 16.89 -9.92 2.42
CA THR A 90 17.35 -10.75 1.29
C THR A 90 16.21 -11.40 0.51
N THR A 91 14.96 -11.28 0.98
CA THR A 91 13.80 -11.85 0.30
C THR A 91 13.43 -11.00 -0.91
N PHE A 92 13.10 -11.67 -2.01
CA PHE A 92 12.56 -11.04 -3.21
C PHE A 92 11.05 -11.23 -3.30
N SER A 93 10.35 -10.22 -3.80
CA SER A 93 8.92 -10.28 -4.11
C SER A 93 8.63 -9.61 -5.45
N GLU A 94 7.47 -9.90 -6.04
CA GLU A 94 7.06 -9.35 -7.34
C GLU A 94 5.67 -8.70 -7.21
N PRO A 95 5.54 -7.59 -6.47
CA PRO A 95 4.25 -6.91 -6.38
C PRO A 95 3.86 -6.27 -7.71
N LEU A 96 4.81 -5.76 -8.50
CA LEU A 96 4.56 -5.31 -9.87
C LEU A 96 4.79 -6.46 -10.86
N ILE A 97 3.72 -6.99 -11.44
CA ILE A 97 3.77 -8.20 -12.28
C ILE A 97 4.55 -7.93 -13.57
N GLY A 98 5.55 -8.77 -13.85
CA GLY A 98 6.46 -8.63 -14.98
C GLY A 98 7.38 -7.41 -14.89
N GLY A 99 7.44 -6.75 -13.72
CA GLY A 99 8.36 -5.64 -13.43
C GLY A 99 9.64 -6.10 -12.70
N PRO A 100 10.48 -5.14 -12.28
CA PRO A 100 11.59 -5.44 -11.38
C PRO A 100 11.11 -6.06 -10.07
N ARG A 101 11.83 -7.05 -9.57
CA ARG A 101 11.52 -7.65 -8.26
C ARG A 101 11.95 -6.71 -7.15
N PHE A 102 11.11 -6.60 -6.14
CA PHE A 102 11.40 -5.81 -4.95
C PHE A 102 12.22 -6.66 -3.99
N ARG A 103 13.07 -6.01 -3.19
CA ARG A 103 13.93 -6.70 -2.22
C ARG A 103 13.72 -6.14 -0.82
N GLY A 104 13.51 -7.03 0.14
CA GLY A 104 13.22 -6.69 1.53
C GLY A 104 11.81 -6.20 1.78
N SER A 105 11.59 -5.64 2.97
CA SER A 105 10.30 -5.05 3.31
C SER A 105 10.08 -3.75 2.55
N PHE A 106 8.83 -3.40 2.30
CA PHE A 106 8.47 -2.15 1.66
C PHE A 106 7.06 -1.73 2.08
N VAL A 107 6.70 -0.49 1.77
CA VAL A 107 5.35 0.04 1.94
C VAL A 107 4.69 0.14 0.57
N SER A 108 3.52 -0.48 0.43
CA SER A 108 2.62 -0.28 -0.70
C SER A 108 1.60 0.81 -0.40
N ARG A 109 1.07 1.42 -1.45
CA ARG A 109 -0.09 2.29 -1.41
C ARG A 109 -1.21 1.64 -2.24
N TRP A 110 -2.42 1.65 -1.69
CA TRP A 110 -3.63 1.12 -2.31
C TRP A 110 -4.70 2.19 -2.31
N ILE A 111 -5.42 2.32 -3.42
CA ILE A 111 -6.64 3.13 -3.47
C ILE A 111 -7.82 2.21 -3.22
N LEU A 112 -8.65 2.62 -2.28
CA LEU A 112 -9.90 1.97 -1.91
C LEU A 112 -11.07 2.81 -2.43
N ASP A 113 -12.10 2.16 -2.97
CA ASP A 113 -13.34 2.82 -3.34
C ASP A 113 -14.23 3.10 -2.11
N GLU A 114 -15.47 3.55 -2.35
CA GLU A 114 -16.44 3.92 -1.30
C GLU A 114 -16.87 2.72 -0.42
N ASP A 115 -16.77 1.50 -0.96
CA ASP A 115 -17.08 0.26 -0.25
C ASP A 115 -15.83 -0.30 0.47
N GLY A 116 -14.66 0.27 0.22
CA GLY A 116 -13.38 -0.13 0.79
C GLY A 116 -12.64 -1.19 -0.02
N ASP A 117 -13.10 -1.50 -1.23
CA ASP A 117 -12.46 -2.46 -2.14
C ASP A 117 -11.21 -1.82 -2.77
N PRO A 118 -10.05 -2.51 -2.81
CA PRO A 118 -8.87 -2.00 -3.50
C PRO A 118 -9.07 -1.99 -5.03
N VAL A 119 -8.99 -0.80 -5.61
CA VAL A 119 -9.21 -0.57 -7.06
C VAL A 119 -7.93 -0.26 -7.82
N ALA A 120 -6.86 0.14 -7.14
CA ALA A 120 -5.54 0.37 -7.72
C ALA A 120 -4.45 0.30 -6.65
N GLY A 121 -3.20 0.08 -7.04
CA GLY A 121 -2.09 0.07 -6.09
C GLY A 121 -0.71 0.23 -6.71
N ASP A 122 0.27 0.58 -5.88
CA ASP A 122 1.69 0.71 -6.21
C ASP A 122 2.58 0.65 -4.96
N ARG A 123 3.89 0.89 -5.15
CA ARG A 123 4.82 1.14 -4.05
C ARG A 123 4.64 2.58 -3.58
N ALA A 124 4.62 2.80 -2.27
CA ALA A 124 4.38 4.13 -1.70
C ALA A 124 5.57 5.13 -1.79
N TYR A 125 6.69 4.73 -2.39
CA TYR A 125 7.91 5.53 -2.49
C TYR A 125 8.81 5.06 -3.62
N ASP A 126 9.62 5.96 -4.19
CA ASP A 126 10.61 5.61 -5.22
C ASP A 126 12.05 5.82 -4.81
N PHE A 127 12.28 6.66 -3.81
CA PHE A 127 13.61 7.10 -3.40
C PHE A 127 13.78 6.94 -1.90
N VAL A 128 14.98 6.53 -1.51
CA VAL A 128 15.36 6.35 -0.11
C VAL A 128 16.35 7.44 0.26
N TYR A 129 16.07 8.09 1.40
CA TYR A 129 16.92 9.09 2.00
C TYR A 129 17.28 8.67 3.43
N ASN A 130 18.53 8.89 3.82
CA ASN A 130 18.94 8.87 5.22
C ASN A 130 19.09 10.33 5.67
N ARG A 131 18.08 10.82 6.39
CA ARG A 131 17.91 12.25 6.68
C ARG A 131 17.88 13.07 5.39
N ASP A 132 18.91 13.86 5.13
CA ASP A 132 19.08 14.72 3.95
C ASP A 132 19.97 14.09 2.87
N THR A 133 20.54 12.91 3.12
CA THR A 133 21.42 12.22 2.18
C THR A 133 20.64 11.24 1.31
N PHE A 134 20.70 11.41 -0.01
CA PHE A 134 20.15 10.44 -0.95
C PHE A 134 20.92 9.11 -0.89
N VAL A 135 20.20 8.01 -0.73
CA VAL A 135 20.77 6.65 -0.67
C VAL A 135 20.66 5.97 -2.03
N GLY A 136 19.50 6.06 -2.68
CA GLY A 136 19.24 5.38 -3.94
C GLY A 136 17.74 5.28 -4.25
N PRO A 137 17.36 4.67 -5.39
CA PRO A 137 15.98 4.28 -5.63
C PRO A 137 15.55 3.19 -4.65
N ALA A 138 14.27 2.90 -4.55
CA ALA A 138 13.76 1.79 -3.75
C ALA A 138 14.44 0.45 -4.14
N ALA A 139 14.70 -0.40 -3.13
CA ALA A 139 15.52 -1.58 -3.30
C ALA A 139 14.89 -2.62 -4.24
N GLN A 140 15.66 -3.02 -5.25
CA GLN A 140 15.29 -4.03 -6.25
C GLN A 140 16.35 -5.14 -6.29
N ASP A 141 16.26 -6.02 -7.29
CA ASP A 141 17.14 -7.17 -7.46
C ASP A 141 18.53 -6.89 -8.04
N ASP A 142 18.80 -5.64 -8.40
CA ASP A 142 20.14 -5.15 -8.73
C ASP A 142 21.04 -4.94 -7.51
N ASN A 143 20.47 -4.95 -6.29
CA ASN A 143 21.16 -4.71 -5.02
C ASN A 143 21.87 -3.34 -4.95
N ALA A 144 21.44 -2.35 -5.73
CA ALA A 144 22.04 -1.01 -5.76
C ALA A 144 21.74 -0.20 -4.49
N THR A 145 20.54 -0.39 -3.93
CA THR A 145 20.10 0.24 -2.68
C THR A 145 19.98 -0.81 -1.58
N PRO A 146 20.44 -0.52 -0.34
CA PRO A 146 20.15 -1.34 0.83
C PRO A 146 18.64 -1.56 0.98
N ALA A 147 18.23 -2.81 1.15
CA ALA A 147 16.85 -3.16 1.41
C ALA A 147 16.49 -2.90 2.88
N PHE A 148 15.25 -2.47 3.13
CA PHE A 148 14.72 -2.41 4.48
C PHE A 148 14.62 -3.81 5.08
N GLY A 149 14.86 -3.88 6.39
CA GLY A 149 14.70 -5.06 7.23
C GLY A 149 13.23 -5.46 7.39
N ARG A 150 12.70 -5.39 8.62
CA ARG A 150 11.30 -5.71 8.94
C ARG A 150 10.52 -4.42 9.20
N LEU A 151 9.25 -4.36 8.82
CA LEU A 151 8.36 -3.23 9.06
C LEU A 151 7.16 -3.66 9.92
N CYS A 152 7.39 -3.90 11.21
CA CYS A 152 6.42 -4.53 12.13
C CYS A 152 5.37 -3.56 12.73
N SER A 153 5.39 -2.29 12.33
CA SER A 153 4.43 -1.30 12.81
C SER A 153 4.28 -0.15 11.84
N GLY A 154 3.12 0.49 11.90
CA GLY A 154 2.74 1.62 11.08
C GLY A 154 1.93 2.63 11.87
N THR A 155 2.07 3.90 11.57
CA THR A 155 1.19 4.96 12.07
C THR A 155 1.02 6.03 11.00
N LEU A 156 -0.22 6.38 10.70
CA LEU A 156 -0.53 7.52 9.86
C LEU A 156 -0.74 8.76 10.73
N ALA A 157 0.02 9.82 10.45
CA ALA A 157 -0.19 11.13 11.05
C ALA A 157 -0.69 12.10 9.98
N GLY A 158 -1.49 13.08 10.37
CA GLY A 158 -1.96 14.13 9.48
C GLY A 158 -2.10 15.47 10.20
N SER A 159 -3.10 16.24 9.79
CA SER A 159 -3.35 17.59 10.33
C SER A 159 -3.65 17.61 11.83
N ARG A 160 -4.21 16.53 12.39
CA ARG A 160 -4.45 16.38 13.83
C ARG A 160 -3.14 16.35 14.63
N GLU A 161 -2.09 15.82 14.04
CA GLU A 161 -0.74 15.72 14.63
C GLU A 161 0.16 16.90 14.22
N GLY A 162 -0.37 17.86 13.44
CA GLY A 162 0.34 19.09 13.04
C GLY A 162 1.06 19.02 11.68
N PHE A 163 0.84 17.97 10.89
CA PHE A 163 1.37 17.87 9.53
C PHE A 163 0.47 18.60 8.52
N ASP A 164 1.08 19.10 7.44
CA ASP A 164 0.37 19.73 6.31
C ASP A 164 -0.31 18.71 5.39
N ARG A 165 0.08 17.44 5.48
CA ARG A 165 -0.41 16.33 4.68
C ARG A 165 -0.36 15.00 5.45
N PRO A 166 -1.04 13.94 5.01
CA PRO A 166 -0.85 12.60 5.57
C PRO A 166 0.58 12.12 5.40
N ILE A 167 1.21 11.67 6.49
CA ILE A 167 2.54 11.06 6.50
C ILE A 167 2.43 9.69 7.16
N TYR A 168 2.83 8.66 6.44
CA TYR A 168 2.89 7.30 6.97
C TYR A 168 4.27 7.01 7.55
N PHE A 169 4.30 6.73 8.85
CA PHE A 169 5.51 6.32 9.57
C PHE A 169 5.55 4.80 9.66
N ALA A 170 6.61 4.21 9.11
CA ALA A 170 6.88 2.79 9.22
C ALA A 170 8.05 2.57 10.20
N GLY A 171 7.85 1.69 11.19
CA GLY A 171 8.90 1.35 12.16
C GLY A 171 9.79 0.23 11.60
N GLU A 172 10.97 0.59 11.07
CA GLU A 172 11.96 -0.41 10.67
C GLU A 172 12.64 -1.06 11.86
N GLU A 173 12.63 -2.39 11.89
CA GLU A 173 13.35 -3.22 12.83
C GLU A 173 14.44 -4.01 12.11
N SER A 174 15.69 -3.60 12.32
CA SER A 174 16.88 -4.27 11.79
C SER A 174 17.61 -5.11 12.85
N SER A 175 17.14 -5.09 14.10
CA SER A 175 17.69 -5.83 15.23
C SER A 175 16.58 -6.37 16.14
N PRO A 176 16.83 -7.45 16.91
CA PRO A 176 15.88 -7.94 17.92
C PRO A 176 15.57 -6.86 18.98
N PRO A 177 14.42 -6.94 19.67
CA PRO A 177 14.14 -6.04 20.78
C PRO A 177 15.24 -6.11 21.84
N GLY A 178 15.78 -4.94 22.22
CA GLY A 178 16.79 -4.80 23.29
C GLY A 178 18.24 -4.57 22.84
N VAL A 179 18.49 -4.38 21.54
CA VAL A 179 19.80 -3.93 21.02
C VAL A 179 19.58 -2.63 20.25
N PHE A 180 20.05 -1.51 20.81
CA PHE A 180 20.11 -0.19 20.18
C PHE A 180 21.55 0.13 19.75
#